data_AF-A0A2V4C2E5-F1
#
_entry.id   AF-A0A2V4C2E5-F1
#
_cell.length_a   1.000
_cell.length_b   1.000
_cell.length_c   1.000
_cell.angle_alpha   90.00
_cell.angle_beta   90.00
_cell.angle_gamma   90.00
#
_symmetry.space_group_name_H-M   'P 1'
#
loop_
_entity.id
_entity.type
_entity.pdbx_description
1 polymer ?
#
loop_
_entity_poly.entity_id
_entity_poly.type
_entity_poly.pdbx_seq_one_letter_code
_entity_poly.pdbx_strand_id
1 'polypeptide(L)'
;MTKKLFLFIVFSIFTTAYSLKANKAKTNQIINTWVWEKTIGGESNPYISTPKTIGFNKKIVFTPEGKIITYKDDVEIRNSTYEIKKGISVFDQSEKDLISFEGKTYIIEILDNQNLTIISNDSEGTRTIYKK
;
A
#
# COMPACT_ATOMS: atom_id res chain seq x y z
N MET A 1 -1.01 -32.75 43.28
CA MET A 1 -1.36 -33.26 41.93
C MET A 1 -1.44 -32.07 40.97
N THR A 2 -0.34 -31.74 40.30
CA THR A 2 -0.20 -30.59 39.41
C THR A 2 0.19 -31.08 38.01
N LYS A 3 -0.80 -31.39 37.16
CA LYS A 3 -0.59 -31.82 35.77
C LYS A 3 -1.78 -31.42 34.88
N LYS A 4 -2.09 -30.12 34.74
CA LYS A 4 -3.06 -29.64 33.74
C LYS A 4 -2.79 -28.21 33.25
N LEU A 5 -1.53 -27.86 32.93
CA LEU A 5 -1.24 -26.53 32.37
C LEU A 5 -0.14 -26.54 31.29
N PHE A 6 -0.11 -27.56 30.43
CA PHE A 6 0.91 -27.68 29.37
C PHE A 6 0.32 -27.94 27.97
N LEU A 7 -0.95 -27.59 27.74
CA LEU A 7 -1.66 -27.88 26.48
C LEU A 7 -2.17 -26.64 25.72
N PHE A 8 -1.66 -25.45 26.03
CA PHE A 8 -2.06 -24.21 25.33
C PHE A 8 -0.95 -23.51 24.53
N ILE A 9 0.29 -24.00 24.56
CA ILE A 9 1.43 -23.34 23.90
C ILE A 9 1.62 -23.79 22.44
N VAL A 10 1.02 -24.91 22.02
CA VAL A 10 1.27 -25.50 20.68
C VAL A 10 0.37 -24.90 19.58
N PHE A 11 -0.74 -24.24 19.92
CA PHE A 11 -1.66 -23.71 18.91
C PHE A 11 -1.32 -22.29 18.42
N SER A 12 -0.46 -21.56 19.13
CA SER A 12 -0.15 -20.15 18.84
C SER A 12 0.95 -19.94 17.79
N ILE A 13 1.64 -21.01 17.35
CA ILE A 13 2.80 -20.91 16.45
C ILE A 13 2.38 -20.98 14.97
N PHE A 14 1.18 -21.50 14.66
CA PHE A 14 0.73 -21.69 13.28
C PHE A 14 0.17 -20.43 12.61
N THR A 15 -0.17 -19.38 13.37
CA THR A 15 -0.77 -18.16 12.81
C THR A 15 0.27 -17.20 12.20
N THR A 16 1.51 -17.21 12.65
CA THR A 16 2.56 -16.29 12.17
C THR A 16 3.07 -16.64 10.76
N ALA A 17 3.12 -17.93 10.42
CA ALA A 17 3.58 -18.39 9.12
C ALA A 17 2.64 -17.99 7.97
N TYR A 18 1.33 -17.92 8.23
CA TYR A 18 0.34 -17.54 7.22
C TYR A 18 0.45 -16.06 6.84
N SER A 19 0.68 -15.19 7.84
CA SER A 19 0.86 -13.75 7.64
C SER A 19 2.08 -13.43 6.78
N LEU A 20 3.20 -14.14 6.97
CA LEU A 20 4.42 -13.98 6.17
C LEU A 20 4.20 -14.33 4.69
N LYS A 21 3.50 -15.44 4.40
CA LYS A 21 3.25 -15.89 3.02
C LYS A 21 2.33 -14.92 2.26
N ALA A 22 1.28 -14.43 2.92
CA ALA A 22 0.36 -13.45 2.33
C ALA A 22 1.06 -12.11 2.02
N ASN A 23 1.88 -11.61 2.95
CA ASN A 23 2.67 -10.40 2.71
C ASN A 23 3.66 -10.55 1.56
N LYS A 24 4.34 -11.70 1.45
CA LYS A 24 5.27 -11.97 0.34
C LYS A 24 4.56 -12.00 -1.01
N ALA A 25 3.39 -12.63 -1.10
CA ALA A 25 2.61 -12.68 -2.34
C ALA A 25 2.20 -11.27 -2.80
N LYS A 26 1.75 -10.42 -1.87
CA LYS A 26 1.34 -9.04 -2.19
C LYS A 26 2.54 -8.13 -2.51
N THR A 27 3.65 -8.32 -1.81
CA THR A 27 4.93 -7.67 -2.13
C THR A 27 5.34 -7.98 -3.57
N ASN A 28 5.25 -9.25 -3.98
CA ASN A 28 5.52 -9.64 -5.36
C ASN A 28 4.57 -8.99 -6.37
N GLN A 29 3.31 -8.79 -6.00
CA GLN A 29 2.31 -8.21 -6.87
C GLN A 29 2.49 -6.69 -7.07
N ILE A 30 2.91 -5.97 -6.02
CA ILE A 30 3.09 -4.52 -6.11
C ILE A 30 4.38 -4.13 -6.84
N ILE A 31 5.38 -5.01 -6.88
CA ILE A 31 6.64 -4.79 -7.60
C ILE A 31 6.34 -4.58 -9.08
N ASN A 32 6.41 -3.32 -9.50
CA ASN A 32 6.20 -2.90 -10.88
C ASN A 32 6.53 -1.42 -11.08
N THR A 33 6.46 -1.01 -12.35
CA THR A 33 6.27 0.39 -12.71
C THR A 33 4.77 0.70 -12.73
N TRP A 34 4.40 1.80 -12.10
CA TRP A 34 3.02 2.28 -12.00
C TRP A 34 2.98 3.72 -12.48
N VAL A 35 2.37 3.94 -13.63
CA VAL A 35 2.13 5.24 -14.26
C VAL A 35 0.87 5.85 -13.66
N TRP A 36 0.99 7.07 -13.16
CA TRP A 36 -0.12 7.79 -12.54
C TRP A 36 -1.14 8.24 -13.60
N GLU A 37 -2.39 7.80 -13.47
CA GLU A 37 -3.48 8.25 -14.34
C GLU A 37 -4.15 9.49 -13.78
N LYS A 38 -4.51 9.45 -12.49
CA LYS A 38 -5.23 10.53 -11.83
C LYS A 38 -5.19 10.45 -10.31
N THR A 39 -5.43 11.58 -9.68
CA THR A 39 -5.72 11.70 -8.25
C THR A 39 -7.08 12.34 -8.08
N ILE A 40 -7.87 11.81 -7.14
CA ILE A 40 -9.18 12.31 -6.77
C ILE A 40 -9.10 12.78 -5.32
N GLY A 41 -9.47 14.03 -5.08
CA GLY A 41 -9.54 14.62 -3.74
C GLY A 41 -10.61 13.98 -2.85
N GLY A 42 -10.51 14.26 -1.56
CA GLY A 42 -11.46 13.80 -0.55
C GLY A 42 -12.86 14.38 -0.67
N GLU A 43 -13.77 13.86 0.14
CA GLU A 43 -15.14 14.38 0.22
C GLU A 43 -15.18 15.85 0.70
N SER A 44 -14.29 16.22 1.62
CA SER A 44 -14.13 17.58 2.15
C SER A 44 -13.54 18.56 1.12
N ASN A 45 -12.73 18.07 0.18
CA ASN A 45 -12.05 18.88 -0.83
C ASN A 45 -11.96 18.12 -2.17
N PRO A 46 -13.07 18.06 -2.93
CA PRO A 46 -13.12 17.29 -4.16
C PRO A 46 -12.36 18.00 -5.28
N TYR A 47 -11.44 17.27 -5.91
CA TYR A 47 -10.77 17.69 -7.13
C TYR A 47 -10.37 16.48 -7.97
N ILE A 48 -10.06 16.70 -9.25
CA ILE A 48 -9.45 15.68 -10.10
C ILE A 48 -8.17 16.27 -10.69
N SER A 49 -7.05 15.62 -10.40
CA SER A 49 -5.76 15.90 -11.02
C SER A 49 -5.39 14.79 -11.99
N THR A 50 -4.97 15.15 -13.19
CA THR A 50 -4.47 14.26 -14.25
C THR A 50 -3.18 14.84 -14.81
N PRO A 51 -2.36 14.07 -15.54
CA PRO A 51 -1.19 14.63 -16.22
C PRO A 51 -1.52 15.85 -17.09
N LYS A 52 -2.67 15.82 -17.77
CA LYS A 52 -3.14 16.94 -18.59
C LYS A 52 -3.45 18.20 -17.78
N THR A 53 -4.05 18.08 -16.59
CA THR A 53 -4.42 19.25 -15.78
C THR A 53 -3.24 19.84 -15.02
N ILE A 54 -2.26 19.01 -14.63
CA ILE A 54 -1.09 19.48 -13.87
C ILE A 54 0.12 19.80 -14.75
N GLY A 55 0.12 19.36 -16.01
CA GLY A 55 1.16 19.64 -17.00
C GLY A 55 2.40 18.76 -16.91
N PHE A 56 2.35 17.63 -16.20
CA PHE A 56 3.46 16.69 -16.12
C PHE A 56 3.01 15.25 -15.81
N ASN A 57 3.83 14.30 -16.21
CA ASN A 57 3.62 12.88 -15.93
C ASN A 57 4.29 12.47 -14.61
N LYS A 58 3.68 11.52 -13.91
CA LYS A 58 4.25 10.89 -12.72
C LYS A 58 4.27 9.38 -12.92
N LYS A 59 5.30 8.71 -12.43
CA LYS A 59 5.29 7.27 -12.24
C LYS A 59 6.05 6.91 -10.96
N ILE A 60 5.68 5.78 -10.36
CA ILE A 60 6.39 5.19 -9.24
C ILE A 60 6.86 3.78 -9.61
N VAL A 61 8.00 3.37 -9.10
CA VAL A 61 8.56 2.03 -9.33
C VAL A 61 8.81 1.37 -7.99
N PHE A 62 8.07 0.30 -7.69
CA PHE A 62 8.35 -0.57 -6.55
C PHE A 62 9.33 -1.65 -6.96
N THR A 63 10.43 -1.77 -6.22
CA THR A 63 11.51 -2.73 -6.52
C THR A 63 11.50 -3.92 -5.56
N PRO A 64 12.03 -5.09 -5.97
CA PRO A 64 12.17 -6.25 -5.09
C PRO A 64 12.96 -6.02 -3.81
N GLU A 65 13.85 -5.03 -3.81
CA GLU A 65 14.73 -4.68 -2.69
C GLU A 65 14.03 -3.80 -1.64
N GLY A 66 12.71 -3.58 -1.76
CA GLY A 66 11.95 -2.76 -0.84
C GLY A 66 12.13 -1.25 -1.07
N LYS A 67 12.50 -0.84 -2.29
CA LYS A 67 12.60 0.57 -2.68
C LYS A 67 11.41 1.01 -3.50
N ILE A 68 11.02 2.27 -3.32
CA ILE A 68 10.09 2.97 -4.19
C ILE A 68 10.81 4.19 -4.77
N ILE A 69 10.76 4.31 -6.09
CA ILE A 69 11.39 5.39 -6.84
C ILE A 69 10.28 6.20 -7.50
N THR A 70 10.24 7.50 -7.25
CA THR A 70 9.24 8.42 -7.80
C THR A 70 9.87 9.24 -8.92
N TYR A 71 9.19 9.30 -10.06
CA TYR A 71 9.61 10.03 -11.24
C TYR A 71 8.61 11.13 -11.59
N LYS A 72 9.15 12.25 -12.09
CA LYS A 72 8.40 13.32 -12.76
C LYS A 72 8.98 13.49 -14.15
N ASP A 73 8.16 13.36 -15.18
CA ASP A 73 8.59 13.46 -16.60
C ASP A 73 9.86 12.63 -16.87
N ASP A 74 9.84 11.37 -16.41
CA ASP A 74 10.94 10.41 -16.50
C ASP A 74 12.25 10.78 -15.77
N VAL A 75 12.27 11.89 -15.03
CA VAL A 75 13.37 12.25 -14.13
C VAL A 75 13.08 11.71 -12.73
N GLU A 76 14.02 10.94 -12.18
CA GLU A 76 13.95 10.50 -10.78
C GLU A 76 13.99 11.72 -9.86
N ILE A 77 12.96 11.86 -9.01
CA ILE A 77 12.88 12.95 -8.04
C ILE A 77 12.96 12.47 -6.60
N ARG A 78 12.83 11.16 -6.36
CA ARG A 78 12.90 10.58 -5.03
C ARG A 78 13.16 9.08 -5.08
N ASN A 79 13.88 8.58 -4.09
CA ASN A 79 14.15 7.17 -3.86
C ASN A 79 14.09 6.90 -2.35
N SER A 80 13.20 6.02 -1.92
CA SER A 80 13.00 5.71 -0.50
C SER A 80 12.67 4.24 -0.29
N THR A 81 12.67 3.79 0.96
CA THR A 81 12.14 2.47 1.31
C THR A 81 10.62 2.51 1.38
N TYR A 82 9.96 1.41 1.01
CA TYR A 82 8.55 1.20 1.29
C TYR A 82 8.35 0.00 2.22
N GLU A 83 7.23 -0.01 2.93
CA GLU A 83 6.82 -1.10 3.80
C GLU A 83 5.35 -1.44 3.56
N ILE A 84 5.03 -2.73 3.48
CA ILE A 84 3.64 -3.23 3.42
C ILE A 84 3.28 -3.83 4.76
N LYS A 85 2.13 -3.43 5.30
CA LYS A 85 1.60 -3.89 6.58
C LYS A 85 0.10 -4.16 6.48
N LYS A 86 -0.43 -4.83 7.50
CA LYS A 86 -1.86 -4.93 7.73
C LYS A 86 -2.24 -4.02 8.89
N GLY A 87 -3.38 -3.37 8.79
CA GLY A 87 -3.95 -2.54 9.85
C GLY A 87 -5.45 -2.82 10.01
N ILE A 88 -5.99 -2.54 11.19
CA ILE A 88 -7.43 -2.63 11.45
C ILE A 88 -8.02 -1.22 11.34
N SER A 89 -9.05 -1.09 10.51
CA SER A 89 -9.80 0.14 10.36
C SER A 89 -10.64 0.41 11.60
N VAL A 90 -10.57 1.65 12.12
CA VAL A 90 -11.36 2.06 13.30
C VAL A 90 -12.85 2.21 12.99
N PHE A 91 -13.21 2.40 11.72
CA PHE A 91 -14.58 2.68 11.28
C PHE A 91 -15.42 1.41 11.13
N ASP A 92 -14.85 0.37 10.53
CA ASP A 92 -15.56 -0.86 10.17
C ASP A 92 -14.92 -2.12 10.78
N GLN A 93 -13.87 -1.97 11.60
CA GLN A 93 -13.10 -3.06 12.20
C GLN A 93 -12.52 -4.06 11.19
N SER A 94 -12.50 -3.70 9.91
CA SER A 94 -11.98 -4.57 8.86
C SER A 94 -10.46 -4.45 8.75
N GLU A 95 -9.81 -5.56 8.39
CA GLU A 95 -8.39 -5.54 8.05
C GLU A 95 -8.19 -4.88 6.69
N LYS A 96 -7.27 -3.93 6.63
CA LYS A 96 -6.84 -3.24 5.41
C LYS A 96 -5.36 -3.48 5.18
N ASP A 97 -4.99 -3.66 3.92
CA ASP A 97 -3.59 -3.67 3.53
C ASP A 97 -3.10 -2.23 3.38
N LEU A 98 -1.94 -1.95 3.97
CA LEU A 98 -1.33 -0.64 4.05
C LEU A 98 0.01 -0.65 3.34
N ILE A 99 0.35 0.49 2.74
CA ILE A 99 1.69 0.75 2.24
C ILE A 99 2.20 2.08 2.78
N SER A 100 3.42 2.07 3.31
CA SER A 100 4.07 3.26 3.84
C SER A 100 5.33 3.55 3.05
N PHE A 101 5.47 4.79 2.60
CA PHE A 101 6.67 5.31 1.96
C PHE A 101 6.71 6.82 2.08
N GLU A 102 7.89 7.42 2.00
CA GLU A 102 8.06 8.88 2.02
C GLU A 102 7.38 9.58 3.22
N GLY A 103 7.34 8.90 4.37
CA GLY A 103 6.72 9.42 5.60
C GLY A 103 5.19 9.42 5.60
N LYS A 104 4.55 8.83 4.57
CA LYS A 104 3.10 8.71 4.45
C LYS A 104 2.69 7.25 4.49
N THR A 105 1.47 7.01 4.96
CA THR A 105 0.83 5.70 4.93
C THR A 105 -0.44 5.78 4.10
N TYR A 106 -0.64 4.77 3.26
CA TYR A 106 -1.77 4.66 2.36
C TYR A 106 -2.47 3.32 2.57
N ILE A 107 -3.77 3.31 2.33
CA ILE A 107 -4.57 2.09 2.21
C ILE A 107 -4.45 1.61 0.76
N ILE A 108 -4.13 0.35 0.54
CA ILE A 108 -4.17 -0.28 -0.78
C ILE A 108 -5.62 -0.70 -1.04
N GLU A 109 -6.33 0.07 -1.86
CA GLU A 109 -7.73 -0.23 -2.23
C GLU A 109 -7.80 -1.27 -3.35
N ILE A 110 -7.03 -1.07 -4.41
CA ILE A 110 -6.95 -1.99 -5.55
C ILE A 110 -5.49 -2.32 -5.81
N LEU A 111 -5.20 -3.61 -5.94
CA LEU A 111 -3.94 -4.10 -6.46
C LEU A 111 -4.23 -5.36 -7.28
N ASP A 112 -4.14 -5.24 -8.59
CA ASP A 112 -4.25 -6.34 -9.56
C ASP A 112 -3.05 -6.32 -10.52
N ASN A 113 -3.10 -7.04 -11.65
CA ASN A 113 -1.98 -7.09 -12.60
C ASN A 113 -1.81 -5.80 -13.42
N GLN A 114 -2.82 -4.94 -13.49
CA GLN A 114 -2.85 -3.74 -14.33
C GLN A 114 -3.11 -2.46 -13.53
N ASN A 115 -3.79 -2.55 -12.38
CA ASN A 115 -4.27 -1.40 -11.62
C ASN A 115 -3.72 -1.39 -10.19
N LEU A 116 -3.33 -0.19 -9.76
CA LEU A 116 -3.00 0.11 -8.37
C LEU A 116 -3.78 1.37 -7.96
N THR A 117 -4.58 1.23 -6.91
CA THR A 117 -5.25 2.37 -6.28
C THR A 117 -4.86 2.43 -4.81
N ILE A 118 -4.31 3.57 -4.41
CA ILE A 118 -3.96 3.86 -3.02
C ILE A 118 -4.76 5.06 -2.51
N ILE A 119 -5.17 5.01 -1.25
CA ILE A 119 -5.92 6.06 -0.57
C ILE A 119 -5.06 6.60 0.57
N SER A 120 -4.94 7.92 0.73
CA SER A 120 -4.24 8.49 1.89
C SER A 120 -4.92 8.05 3.19
N ASN A 121 -4.13 7.57 4.15
CA ASN A 121 -4.65 7.18 5.45
C ASN A 121 -4.76 8.41 6.37
N ASP A 122 -5.59 9.37 5.97
CA ASP A 122 -5.89 10.62 6.66
C ASP A 122 -7.37 10.98 6.48
N SER A 123 -7.81 12.10 7.07
CA SER A 123 -9.20 12.56 6.99
C SER A 123 -9.67 12.92 5.59
N GLU A 124 -8.74 13.21 4.69
CA GLU A 124 -9.06 13.59 3.31
C GLU A 124 -9.31 12.35 2.45
N GLY A 125 -8.62 11.23 2.69
CA GLY A 125 -8.85 10.02 1.89
C GLY A 125 -8.60 10.22 0.39
N THR A 126 -7.61 11.05 0.05
CA THR A 126 -7.22 11.33 -1.33
C THR A 126 -6.83 10.04 -2.03
N ARG A 127 -7.50 9.74 -3.15
CA ARG A 127 -7.32 8.51 -3.92
C ARG A 127 -6.40 8.75 -5.10
N THR A 128 -5.32 7.99 -5.21
CA THR A 128 -4.38 8.03 -6.33
C THR A 128 -4.43 6.73 -7.11
N ILE A 129 -4.65 6.84 -8.41
CA ILE A 129 -4.89 5.73 -9.33
C ILE A 129 -3.73 5.64 -10.31
N TYR A 130 -3.19 4.45 -10.45
CA TYR A 130 -2.08 4.11 -11.33
C TYR A 130 -2.43 2.93 -12.23
N LYS A 131 -1.74 2.87 -13.38
CA LYS A 131 -1.70 1.73 -14.28
C LYS A 131 -0.29 1.26 -14.56
N LYS A 132 -0.16 -0.03 -14.84
CA LYS A 132 1.09 -0.63 -15.28
C LYS A 132 1.46 -0.27 -16.72
#